data_AF-A0AAE5LQT9-F1
#
_entry.id   AF-A0AAE5LQT9-F1
#
_cell.length_a   1.000
_cell.length_b   1.000
_cell.length_c   1.000
_cell.angle_alpha   90.00
_cell.angle_beta   90.00
_cell.angle_gamma   90.00
#
_symmetry.space_group_name_H-M   'P 1'
#
loop_
_entity.id
_entity.type
_entity.pdbx_description
1 polymer ?
#
loop_
_entity_poly.entity_id
_entity_poly.type
_entity_poly.pdbx_seq_one_letter_code
_entity_poly.pdbx_strand_id
1 'polypeptide(L)'
;MMEYIKAHKYSSNHRNQLLRDKKCGCFYCLKIFSPKEIVDWVEDIGGTGICTYCGTDSIISESSGYQITKEFLIEMKNYWFNKNNNE
;
A
#
# COMPACT_ATOMS: atom_id res chain seq x y z
N MET A 1 6.59 -5.50 -17.73
CA MET A 1 5.94 -4.60 -16.75
C MET A 1 6.70 -4.73 -15.43
N MET A 2 7.13 -3.61 -14.84
CA MET A 2 7.95 -3.60 -13.63
C MET A 2 7.19 -4.09 -12.39
N GLU A 3 7.90 -4.68 -11.43
CA GLU A 3 7.28 -5.32 -10.25
C GLU A 3 6.48 -4.34 -9.38
N TYR A 4 6.96 -3.10 -9.20
CA TYR A 4 6.26 -2.05 -8.45
C TYR A 4 4.94 -1.60 -9.11
N ILE A 5 4.80 -1.77 -10.42
CA ILE A 5 3.53 -1.51 -11.13
C ILE A 5 2.55 -2.66 -10.84
N LYS A 6 3.03 -3.91 -10.88
CA LYS A 6 2.20 -5.10 -10.60
C LYS A 6 1.71 -5.13 -9.15
N ALA A 7 2.52 -4.67 -8.20
CA ALA A 7 2.18 -4.68 -6.78
C ALA A 7 0.91 -3.88 -6.44
N HIS A 8 0.58 -2.86 -7.23
CA HIS A 8 -0.61 -2.02 -7.01
C HIS A 8 -1.93 -2.81 -6.97
N LYS A 9 -2.03 -3.94 -7.69
CA LYS A 9 -3.24 -4.76 -7.64
C LYS A 9 -3.51 -5.39 -6.26
N TYR A 10 -2.52 -5.38 -5.36
CA TYR A 10 -2.62 -5.86 -3.98
C TYR A 10 -2.83 -4.74 -2.97
N SER A 11 -3.04 -3.49 -3.41
CA SER A 11 -3.34 -2.38 -2.52
C SER A 11 -4.84 -2.16 -2.27
N SER A 12 -5.70 -3.09 -2.68
CA SER A 12 -7.13 -3.08 -2.38
C SER A 12 -7.66 -4.48 -2.09
N ASN A 13 -8.84 -4.56 -1.46
CA ASN A 13 -9.53 -5.81 -1.12
C ASN A 13 -8.64 -6.80 -0.34
N HIS A 14 -7.77 -6.26 0.52
CA HIS A 14 -6.64 -6.96 1.14
C HIS A 14 -6.76 -7.06 2.67
N ARG A 15 -7.94 -6.78 3.25
CA ARG A 15 -8.14 -6.80 4.72
C ARG A 15 -7.67 -8.09 5.36
N ASN A 16 -8.02 -9.25 4.80
CA ASN A 16 -7.59 -10.55 5.32
C ASN A 16 -6.07 -10.74 5.33
N GLN A 17 -5.35 -10.12 4.39
CA GLN A 17 -3.88 -10.15 4.35
C GLN A 17 -3.31 -9.22 5.41
N LEU A 18 -3.83 -7.99 5.52
CA LEU A 18 -3.39 -7.04 6.53
C LEU A 18 -3.62 -7.58 7.96
N LEU A 19 -4.76 -8.21 8.24
CA LEU A 19 -5.07 -8.74 9.58
C LEU A 19 -4.14 -9.88 10.03
N ARG A 20 -3.56 -10.65 9.10
CA ARG A 20 -2.65 -11.76 9.43
C ARG A 20 -1.17 -11.34 9.44
N ASP A 21 -0.85 -10.28 8.70
CA ASP A 21 0.52 -9.82 8.50
C ASP A 21 1.04 -9.02 9.70
N LYS A 22 2.36 -8.94 9.80
CA LYS A 22 3.07 -8.16 10.82
C LYS A 22 3.61 -6.85 10.26
N LYS A 23 3.67 -6.73 8.93
CA LYS A 23 4.25 -5.58 8.25
C LYS A 23 3.43 -5.21 7.01
N CYS A 24 3.14 -3.92 6.89
CA CYS A 24 2.65 -3.29 5.67
C CYS A 24 3.42 -2.00 5.38
N GLY A 25 3.27 -1.48 4.17
CA GLY A 25 3.89 -0.23 3.76
C GLY A 25 2.93 0.65 2.99
N CYS A 26 2.88 1.94 3.31
CA CYS A 26 2.14 2.92 2.53
C CYS A 26 3.05 3.52 1.45
N PHE A 27 2.72 3.35 0.18
CA PHE A 27 3.52 3.90 -0.92
C PHE A 27 3.23 5.38 -1.21
N TYR A 28 2.29 6.02 -0.50
CA TYR A 28 2.10 7.46 -0.58
C TYR A 28 3.02 8.21 0.40
N CYS A 29 2.94 7.91 1.71
CA CYS A 29 3.76 8.55 2.74
C CYS A 29 5.08 7.83 3.06
N LEU A 30 5.31 6.67 2.44
CA LEU A 30 6.52 5.84 2.57
C LEU A 30 6.76 5.25 3.98
N LYS A 31 5.74 5.25 4.85
CA LYS A 31 5.83 4.60 6.16
C LYS A 31 5.64 3.09 6.04
N ILE A 32 6.50 2.37 6.75
CA ILE A 32 6.39 0.92 7.00
C ILE A 32 5.99 0.76 8.46
N PHE A 33 4.94 0.00 8.73
CA PHE A 33 4.32 -0.07 10.05
C PHE A 33 3.55 -1.39 10.23
N SER A 34 3.03 -1.62 11.44
CA SER A 34 2.22 -2.81 11.74
C SER A 34 0.81 -2.63 11.17
N PRO A 35 0.27 -3.59 10.40
CA PRO A 35 -1.11 -3.52 9.92
C PRO A 35 -2.15 -3.37 11.05
N LYS A 36 -1.81 -3.77 12.29
CA LYS A 36 -2.67 -3.62 13.47
C LYS A 36 -2.96 -2.16 13.84
N GLU A 37 -2.19 -1.22 13.32
CA GLU A 37 -2.41 0.21 13.53
C GLU A 37 -3.50 0.78 12.61
N ILE A 38 -3.95 0.03 11.60
CA ILE A 38 -5.02 0.42 10.68
C ILE A 38 -6.36 0.34 11.42
N VAL A 39 -6.96 1.52 11.64
CA VAL A 39 -8.28 1.65 12.27
C VAL A 39 -9.39 1.91 11.25
N ASP A 40 -9.05 2.51 10.13
CA ASP A 40 -10.00 2.92 9.09
C ASP A 40 -9.90 2.03 7.84
N TRP A 41 -11.05 1.73 7.26
CA TRP A 41 -11.19 0.81 6.14
C TRP A 41 -12.22 1.34 5.14
N VAL A 42 -11.93 1.23 3.86
CA VAL A 42 -12.93 1.39 2.80
C VAL A 42 -13.80 0.13 2.78
N GLU A 43 -15.12 0.30 2.82
CA GLU A 43 -16.11 -0.78 2.76
C GLU A 43 -16.35 -1.25 1.31
N ASP A 44 -15.30 -1.74 0.66
CA ASP A 44 -15.39 -2.47 -0.62
C ASP A 44 -15.52 -3.99 -0.40
N ILE A 45 -15.48 -4.77 -1.49
CA ILE A 45 -15.76 -6.22 -1.47
C ILE A 45 -14.89 -6.97 -0.44
N GLY A 46 -13.59 -6.65 -0.39
CA GLY A 46 -12.61 -7.33 0.48
C GLY A 46 -12.09 -6.49 1.65
N GLY A 47 -12.50 -5.24 1.76
CA GLY A 47 -11.95 -4.23 2.66
C GLY A 47 -10.57 -3.74 2.21
N THR A 48 -10.43 -2.42 2.05
CA THR A 48 -9.16 -1.75 1.74
C THR A 48 -8.71 -0.91 2.93
N GLY A 49 -7.49 -1.13 3.41
CA GLY A 49 -6.95 -0.42 4.57
C GLY A 49 -6.60 1.02 4.24
N ILE A 50 -6.97 1.95 5.11
CA ILE A 50 -6.59 3.36 5.01
C ILE A 50 -5.36 3.59 5.90
N CYS A 51 -4.35 4.28 5.36
CA CYS A 51 -3.12 4.51 6.11
C CYS A 51 -3.38 5.47 7.28
N THR A 52 -3.21 4.98 8.51
CA THR A 52 -3.40 5.76 9.76
C THR A 52 -2.54 7.02 9.85
N TYR A 53 -1.47 7.10 9.06
CA TYR A 53 -0.53 8.22 9.09
C TYR A 53 -0.80 9.34 8.08
N CYS A 54 -1.52 9.06 6.99
CA CYS A 54 -1.74 10.04 5.93
C CYS A 54 -3.13 10.00 5.29
N GLY A 55 -4.00 9.08 5.70
CA GLY A 55 -5.39 9.01 5.25
C GLY A 55 -5.60 8.45 3.84
N THR A 56 -4.57 7.91 3.19
CA THR A 56 -4.67 7.33 1.83
C THR A 56 -4.76 5.81 1.88
N ASP A 57 -5.53 5.22 0.98
CA ASP A 57 -5.71 3.78 0.74
C ASP A 57 -4.57 3.13 -0.07
N SER A 58 -3.34 3.62 0.13
CA SER A 58 -2.17 3.25 -0.68
C SER A 58 -1.25 2.31 0.08
N ILE A 59 -1.79 1.21 0.63
CA ILE A 59 -1.07 0.26 1.48
C ILE A 59 -0.82 -1.04 0.73
N ILE A 60 0.38 -1.63 0.86
CA ILE A 60 0.66 -3.02 0.47
C ILE A 60 1.01 -3.86 1.70
N SER A 61 0.55 -5.11 1.69
CA SER A 61 0.78 -6.11 2.74
C SER A 61 2.01 -6.97 2.40
N GLU A 62 2.73 -7.52 3.38
CA GLU A 62 3.89 -8.39 3.08
C GLU A 62 3.45 -9.70 2.40
N SER A 63 2.20 -10.11 2.64
CA SER A 63 1.53 -11.20 1.95
C SER A 63 1.19 -10.91 0.47
N SER A 64 1.42 -9.69 -0.03
CA SER A 64 1.30 -9.38 -1.46
C SER A 64 2.32 -10.13 -2.32
N GLY A 65 3.37 -10.69 -1.71
CA GLY A 65 4.47 -11.35 -2.41
C GLY A 65 5.55 -10.38 -2.91
N TYR A 66 5.44 -9.09 -2.56
CA TYR A 66 6.43 -8.06 -2.89
C TYR A 66 7.20 -7.62 -1.65
N GLN A 67 8.42 -7.15 -1.87
CA GLN A 67 9.25 -6.61 -0.81
C GLN A 67 8.66 -5.29 -0.29
N ILE A 68 8.43 -5.21 1.02
CA ILE A 68 8.09 -3.96 1.70
C ILE A 68 9.38 -3.31 2.21
N THR A 69 10.06 -2.62 1.31
CA THR A 69 11.21 -1.77 1.60
C THR A 69 10.91 -0.33 1.20
N LYS A 70 11.68 0.62 1.73
CA LYS A 70 11.46 2.04 1.43
C LYS A 70 11.69 2.33 -0.05
N GLU A 71 12.69 1.69 -0.65
CA GLU A 71 13.04 1.81 -2.06
C GLU A 71 11.89 1.31 -2.96
N PHE A 72 11.29 0.16 -2.63
CA PHE A 72 10.17 -0.38 -3.38
C PHE A 72 8.94 0.54 -3.31
N LEU A 73 8.65 1.08 -2.12
CA LEU A 73 7.55 2.03 -1.93
C LEU A 73 7.80 3.36 -2.69
N ILE A 74 9.06 3.81 -2.80
CA ILE A 74 9.43 4.99 -3.60
C ILE A 74 9.14 4.74 -5.09
N GLU A 75 9.49 3.58 -5.63
CA GLU A 75 9.20 3.25 -7.03
C GLU A 75 7.69 3.21 -7.30
N MET A 76 6.91 2.62 -6.38
CA MET A 76 5.44 2.67 -6.45
C MET A 76 4.93 4.12 -6.41
N LYS A 77 5.45 4.95 -5.49
CA LYS A 77 5.07 6.37 -5.37
C LYS A 77 5.33 7.12 -6.67
N ASN A 78 6.54 6.98 -7.21
CA ASN A 78 6.98 7.67 -8.40
C ASN A 78 6.07 7.34 -9.60
N TYR A 79 5.67 6.08 -9.73
CA TYR A 79 4.82 5.66 -10.84
C TYR A 79 3.35 6.08 -10.69
N TRP A 80 2.77 5.92 -9.49
CA TRP A 80 1.33 6.11 -9.26
C TRP A 80 0.95 7.54 -8.83
N PHE A 81 1.87 8.30 -8.23
CA PHE A 81 1.58 9.63 -7.67
C PHE A 81 2.40 10.77 -8.28
N ASN A 82 3.54 10.52 -8.91
CA ASN A 82 4.38 11.58 -9.51
C ASN A 82 4.11 11.82 -11.01
N LYS A 83 2.94 11.43 -11.52
CA LYS A 83 2.49 11.94 -12.83
C LYS A 83 1.92 13.33 -12.68
N ASN A 84 2.81 14.32 -12.59
CA ASN A 84 2.56 15.72 -12.98
C ASN A 84 3.91 16.41 -13.17
N ASN A 85 4.30 16.58 -14.44
CA ASN A 85 4.89 17.80 -15.03
C ASN A 85 5.24 17.47 -16.48
N ASN A 86 4.25 17.57 -17.37
CA ASN A 86 4.34 17.94 -18.80
C ASN A 86 2.95 17.71 -19.44
N GLU A 87 1.97 18.53 -19.02
CA GLU A 87 0.90 18.98 -19.92
C GLU A 87 1.16 20.46 -20.20
#